data_AF-A0A443EUT9-F1
#
_entry.id   AF-A0A443EUT9-F1
#
_cell.length_a   1.000
_cell.length_b   1.000
_cell.length_c   1.000
_cell.angle_alpha   90.00
_cell.angle_beta   90.00
_cell.angle_gamma   90.00
#
_symmetry.space_group_name_H-M   'P 1'
#
loop_
_entity.id
_entity.type
_entity.pdbx_description
1 polymer ?
#
loop_
_entity_poly.entity_id
_entity_poly.type
_entity_poly.pdbx_seq_one_letter_code
_entity_poly.pdbx_strand_id
1 'polypeptide(L)'
;MVFKKYQSCLDTHLAIDAILDLRNSHEIQAEQVKSVRCLVAPGVGGDLAYRAPKTPMEGKFSMEFCSAVALDLARGVYLLPNSCKRSSKTQLSDD
;
A
#
# COMPACT_ATOMS: atom_id res chain seq x y z
N MET A 1 12.34 -6.08 -21.76
CA MET A 1 11.41 -6.64 -20.77
C MET A 1 11.72 -6.01 -19.42
N VAL A 2 10.79 -5.27 -18.82
CA VAL A 2 11.01 -4.57 -17.53
C VAL A 2 10.55 -5.49 -16.40
N PHE A 3 11.45 -5.81 -15.48
CA PHE A 3 11.12 -6.61 -14.29
C PHE A 3 10.45 -5.71 -13.25
N LYS A 4 9.25 -6.10 -12.80
CA LYS A 4 8.50 -5.37 -11.78
C LYS A 4 8.91 -5.87 -10.39
N LYS A 5 9.42 -4.96 -9.55
CA LYS A 5 9.83 -5.27 -8.17
C LYS A 5 8.65 -5.73 -7.31
N TYR A 6 7.48 -5.12 -7.50
CA TYR A 6 6.24 -5.41 -6.79
C TYR A 6 5.15 -5.96 -7.71
N GLN A 7 4.24 -6.78 -7.17
CA GLN A 7 3.09 -7.33 -7.91
C GLN A 7 1.91 -6.34 -8.06
N SER A 8 2.21 -5.04 -8.16
CA SER A 8 1.25 -3.95 -8.29
C SER A 8 1.42 -3.19 -9.62
N CYS A 9 0.47 -2.28 -9.91
CA CYS A 9 0.62 -1.33 -11.02
C CYS A 9 1.91 -0.52 -10.87
N LEU A 10 2.56 -0.17 -11.98
CA LEU A 10 3.86 0.50 -11.97
C LEU A 10 3.80 1.84 -11.21
N ASP A 11 2.67 2.53 -11.31
CA ASP A 11 2.41 3.81 -10.65
C ASP A 11 2.52 3.75 -9.12
N THR A 12 2.32 2.57 -8.51
CA THR A 12 2.43 2.42 -7.04
C THR A 12 3.85 2.11 -6.58
N HIS A 13 4.78 1.75 -7.47
CA HIS A 13 6.12 1.27 -7.08
C HIS A 13 6.91 2.37 -6.37
N LEU A 14 6.88 3.60 -6.91
CA LEU A 14 7.57 4.74 -6.29
C LEU A 14 7.01 5.08 -4.90
N ALA A 15 5.69 4.96 -4.72
CA ALA A 15 5.06 5.18 -3.42
C ALA A 15 5.48 4.10 -2.41
N ILE A 16 5.50 2.83 -2.83
CA ILE A 16 5.93 1.70 -1.99
C ILE A 16 7.40 1.89 -1.59
N ASP A 17 8.28 2.20 -2.55
CA ASP A 17 9.71 2.42 -2.29
C ASP A 17 9.92 3.57 -1.29
N ALA A 18 9.26 4.71 -1.49
CA ALA A 18 9.38 5.87 -0.59
C ALA A 18 8.89 5.57 0.83
N ILE A 19 7.78 4.84 0.98
CA ILE A 19 7.26 4.46 2.29
C ILE A 19 8.22 3.50 3.00
N LEU A 20 8.74 2.49 2.29
CA LEU A 20 9.69 1.54 2.86
C LEU A 20 10.99 2.24 3.28
N ASP A 21 11.48 3.18 2.47
CA ASP A 21 12.68 3.96 2.77
C ASP A 21 12.50 4.85 4.01
N LEU A 22 11.40 5.60 4.08
CA LEU A 22 11.05 6.41 5.25
C LEU A 22 10.89 5.55 6.50
N ARG A 23 10.18 4.43 6.38
CA ARG A 23 9.96 3.53 7.51
C ARG A 23 11.27 2.95 8.04
N ASN A 24 12.15 2.49 7.14
CA ASN A 24 13.41 1.89 7.53
C ASN A 24 14.40 2.93 8.08
N SER A 25 14.38 4.15 7.55
CA SER A 25 15.29 5.22 7.97
C SER A 25 14.88 5.87 9.29
N HIS A 26 13.60 5.83 9.63
CA HIS A 26 13.04 6.52 10.81
C HIS A 26 12.33 5.58 11.80
N GLU A 27 12.41 4.26 11.59
CA GLU A 27 11.77 3.23 12.42
C GLU A 27 10.25 3.45 12.67
N ILE A 28 9.58 4.07 11.69
CA ILE A 28 8.16 4.44 11.81
C ILE A 28 7.32 3.17 11.95
N GLN A 29 6.51 3.09 13.00
CA GLN A 29 5.51 2.04 13.15
C GLN A 29 4.18 2.48 12.54
N ALA A 30 3.41 1.55 11.99
CA ALA A 30 2.16 1.86 11.30
C ALA A 30 1.16 2.59 12.22
N GLU A 31 1.15 2.25 13.49
CA GLU A 31 0.29 2.84 14.53
C GLU A 31 0.62 4.31 14.82
N GLN A 32 1.83 4.77 14.47
CA GLN A 32 2.26 6.15 14.66
C GLN A 32 1.83 7.07 13.51
N VAL A 33 1.37 6.51 12.40
CA VAL A 33 1.06 7.26 11.17
C VAL A 33 -0.42 7.62 11.13
N LYS A 34 -0.72 8.91 11.30
CA LYS A 34 -2.09 9.43 11.19
C LYS A 34 -2.61 9.43 9.75
N SER A 35 -1.76 9.76 8.78
CA SER A 35 -2.13 9.79 7.37
C SER A 35 -0.92 9.69 6.46
N VAL A 36 -1.12 9.16 5.25
CA VAL A 36 -0.13 9.12 4.18
C VAL A 36 -0.66 9.92 3.00
N ARG A 37 0.16 10.82 2.46
CA ARG A 37 -0.16 11.57 1.23
C ARG A 37 0.93 11.30 0.20
N CYS A 38 0.56 10.59 -0.86
CA CYS A 38 1.44 10.34 -1.99
C CYS A 38 1.21 11.41 -3.06
N LEU A 39 2.26 12.17 -3.38
CA LEU A 39 2.24 13.09 -4.51
C LEU A 39 2.73 12.33 -5.75
N VAL A 40 1.91 12.32 -6.79
CA VAL A 40 2.22 11.71 -8.08
C VAL A 40 2.28 12.77 -9.17
N ALA A 41 3.07 12.52 -10.22
CA ALA A 41 3.17 13.43 -11.34
C ALA A 41 1.80 13.56 -12.06
N PRO A 42 1.51 14.71 -12.69
CA PRO A 42 0.29 14.86 -13.49
C PRO A 42 0.15 13.75 -14.53
N GLY A 43 -1.02 13.10 -14.59
CA GLY A 43 -1.27 11.98 -15.50
C GLY A 43 -0.88 10.60 -14.96
N VAL A 44 -0.17 10.51 -13.83
CA VAL A 44 0.08 9.26 -13.10
C VAL A 44 -1.08 8.97 -12.17
N GLY A 45 -1.47 7.70 -12.04
CA GLY A 45 -2.58 7.29 -11.18
C GLY A 45 -3.94 7.19 -11.87
N GLY A 46 -4.01 7.43 -13.18
CA GLY A 46 -5.23 7.16 -13.97
C GLY A 46 -5.67 5.71 -13.90
N ASP A 47 -4.71 4.78 -13.78
CA ASP A 47 -4.96 3.35 -13.65
C ASP A 47 -5.27 2.92 -12.20
N LEU A 48 -5.19 3.84 -11.23
CA LEU A 48 -5.42 3.56 -9.80
C LEU A 48 -6.88 3.83 -9.44
N ALA A 49 -7.77 3.02 -10.01
CA ALA A 49 -9.21 3.22 -9.90
C ALA A 49 -9.79 2.91 -8.50
N TYR A 50 -9.07 2.17 -7.65
CA TYR A 50 -9.63 1.60 -6.42
C TYR A 50 -9.05 2.25 -5.17
N ARG A 51 -9.83 3.12 -4.52
CA ARG A 51 -9.44 3.69 -3.21
C ARG A 51 -9.69 2.75 -2.02
N ALA A 52 -10.70 1.90 -2.14
CA ALA A 52 -11.09 0.92 -1.11
C ALA A 52 -11.29 -0.45 -1.76
N PRO A 53 -10.19 -1.15 -2.12
CA PRO A 53 -10.28 -2.43 -2.82
C PRO A 53 -10.90 -3.50 -1.92
N LYS A 54 -11.80 -4.29 -2.51
CA LYS A 54 -12.48 -5.42 -1.86
C LYS A 54 -11.88 -6.75 -2.29
N THR A 55 -11.20 -6.79 -3.43
CA THR A 55 -10.57 -8.02 -3.96
C THR A 55 -9.05 -7.87 -4.09
N PRO A 56 -8.30 -8.99 -4.10
CA PRO A 56 -6.85 -8.96 -4.33
C PRO A 56 -6.45 -8.34 -5.67
N MET A 57 -7.30 -8.47 -6.70
CA MET A 57 -7.05 -7.88 -8.02
C MET A 57 -7.14 -6.35 -7.94
N GLU A 58 -8.20 -5.83 -7.31
CA GLU A 58 -8.37 -4.38 -7.10
C GLU A 58 -7.23 -3.80 -6.26
N GLY A 59 -6.74 -4.55 -5.28
CA GLY A 59 -5.60 -4.13 -4.45
C GLY A 59 -4.33 -3.81 -5.24
N LYS A 60 -4.10 -4.48 -6.38
CA LYS A 60 -2.95 -4.22 -7.25
C LYS A 60 -3.01 -2.86 -7.95
N PHE A 61 -4.22 -2.29 -8.05
CA PHE A 61 -4.52 -1.02 -8.69
C PHE A 61 -5.03 0.01 -7.67
N SER A 62 -4.57 -0.11 -6.41
CA SER A 62 -4.93 0.79 -5.32
C SER A 62 -3.67 1.36 -4.67
N MET A 63 -3.52 2.68 -4.69
CA MET A 63 -2.39 3.35 -4.05
C MET A 63 -2.48 3.23 -2.54
N GLU A 64 -3.67 3.42 -1.99
CA GLU A 64 -3.96 3.39 -0.56
C GLU A 64 -3.67 2.01 0.02
N PHE A 65 -4.12 0.95 -0.64
CA PHE A 65 -3.86 -0.42 -0.21
C PHE A 65 -2.38 -0.77 -0.28
N CYS A 66 -1.70 -0.46 -1.40
CA CYS A 66 -0.27 -0.70 -1.53
C CYS A 66 0.54 0.06 -0.48
N SER A 67 0.15 1.31 -0.19
CA SER A 67 0.82 2.15 0.81
C SER A 67 0.62 1.63 2.23
N ALA A 68 -0.60 1.22 2.59
CA ALA A 68 -0.90 0.64 3.89
C ALA A 68 -0.13 -0.67 4.10
N VAL A 69 -0.11 -1.55 3.10
CA VAL A 69 0.66 -2.80 3.11
C VAL A 69 2.16 -2.52 3.25
N ALA A 70 2.69 -1.55 2.51
CA ALA A 70 4.11 -1.20 2.58
C ALA A 70 4.51 -0.69 3.97
N LEU A 71 3.62 0.05 4.65
CA LEU A 71 3.84 0.54 5.99
C LEU A 71 3.79 -0.59 7.03
N ASP A 72 2.78 -1.46 6.97
CA ASP A 72 2.50 -2.54 7.93
C ASP A 72 3.46 -3.74 7.79
N LEU A 73 3.71 -4.22 6.57
CA LEU A 73 4.50 -5.43 6.34
C LEU A 73 5.99 -5.12 6.23
N ALA A 74 6.65 -5.08 7.38
CA ALA A 74 8.06 -4.68 7.52
C ALA A 74 9.14 -5.69 7.08
N ARG A 75 8.79 -6.76 6.37
CA ARG A 75 9.78 -7.70 5.83
C ARG A 75 9.42 -8.15 4.42
N GLY A 76 9.98 -7.46 3.43
CA GLY A 76 9.96 -7.85 2.02
C GLY A 76 8.56 -7.99 1.46
N VAL A 77 8.04 -6.94 0.82
CA VAL A 77 6.74 -6.97 0.13
C VAL A 77 6.85 -7.83 -1.14
N TYR A 78 6.95 -9.14 -0.96
CA TYR A 78 6.45 -10.10 -1.93
C TYR A 78 4.95 -10.15 -1.65
N LEU A 79 4.16 -9.34 -2.36
CA LEU A 79 2.70 -9.49 -2.36
C LEU A 79 2.42 -10.93 -2.76
N LEU A 80 2.19 -11.81 -1.78
CA LEU A 80 1.83 -13.19 -2.04
C LEU A 80 0.45 -13.18 -2.70
N PRO A 81 0.21 -14.02 -3.71
CA PRO A 81 -1.01 -13.95 -4.52
C PRO A 81 -2.32 -14.22 -3.77
N ASN A 82 -2.35 -14.45 -2.45
CA ASN A 82 -3.57 -14.88 -1.73
C ASN A 82 -3.72 -14.46 -0.25
N SER A 83 -2.93 -13.53 0.29
CA SER A 83 -3.06 -13.14 1.71
C SER A 83 -3.97 -11.92 1.93
N CYS A 84 -5.24 -12.02 1.49
CA CYS A 84 -6.31 -11.23 2.09
C CYS A 84 -6.68 -11.88 3.43
N LYS A 85 -5.90 -11.60 4.48
CA LYS A 85 -6.33 -11.81 5.87
C LYS A 85 -6.27 -10.47 6.58
N ARG A 86 -7.32 -9.68 6.37
CA ARG A 86 -7.65 -8.55 7.22
C ARG A 86 -7.92 -9.12 8.62
N SER A 87 -6.94 -9.09 9.51
CA SER A 87 -7.17 -9.40 10.92
C SER A 87 -7.94 -8.23 11.51
N SER A 88 -9.25 -8.40 11.59
CA SER A 88 -10.17 -7.53 12.28
C SER A 88 -9.82 -7.44 13.76
N LYS A 89 -9.22 -6.33 14.21
CA LYS A 89 -9.38 -5.80 15.58
C LYS A 89 -9.26 -4.28 15.60
N THR A 90 -10.34 -3.57 15.28
CA THR A 90 -10.82 -2.46 16.12
C THR A 90 -12.32 -2.36 15.92
N GLN A 91 -13.06 -2.32 17.02
CA GLN A 91 -14.48 -2.62 17.13
C GLN A 91 -15.38 -1.44 16.72
N LEU A 92 -16.62 -1.78 16.33
CA LEU A 92 -17.90 -1.12 16.72
C LEU A 92 -17.79 -0.55 18.16
N SER A 93 -18.39 0.54 18.64
CA SER A 93 -19.52 1.44 18.31
C SER A 93 -19.28 2.73 19.16
N ASP A 94 -19.88 3.90 18.90
CA ASP A 94 -21.21 4.34 19.38
C ASP A 94 -21.55 5.73 18.80
N ASP A 95 -22.85 6.02 18.81
CA ASP A 95 -23.65 7.19 18.36
C ASP A 95 -24.20 7.17 16.91
#